data_AF-A0A843EGT0-F1
#
_entry.id   AF-A0A843EGT0-F1
#
_cell.length_a   1.000
_cell.length_b   1.000
_cell.length_c   1.000
_cell.angle_alpha   90.00
_cell.angle_beta   90.00
_cell.angle_gamma   90.00
#
_symmetry.space_group_name_H-M   'P 1'
#
loop_
_entity.id
_entity.type
_entity.pdbx_description
1 polymer ?
#
loop_
_entity_poly.entity_id
_entity_poly.type
_entity_poly.pdbx_seq_one_letter_code
_entity_poly.pdbx_strand_id
1 'polypeptide(L)'
;MAENLSRCDDLVERFVDTKTLLPELLPSKLRTLLVELDMLVEDWDREMSIMYVSGNYTSSSHLCTMVLRGKTDDEIREIMAKIRSEIVAEIERKKSL
;
A
#
# COMPACT_ATOMS: atom_id res chain seq x y z
N MET A 1 12.71 -19.31 14.11
CA MET A 1 11.54 -19.00 13.26
C MET A 1 11.09 -17.53 13.36
N ALA A 2 11.21 -16.86 14.51
CA ALA A 2 10.84 -15.44 14.66
C ALA A 2 11.71 -14.45 13.86
N GLU A 3 13.00 -14.73 13.65
CA GLU A 3 13.93 -13.83 12.91
C GLU A 3 13.62 -13.69 11.41
N ASN A 4 12.95 -14.67 10.80
CA ASN A 4 12.60 -14.60 9.37
C ASN A 4 11.32 -13.79 9.10
N LEU A 5 10.39 -13.70 10.06
CA LEU A 5 9.23 -12.83 9.93
C LEU A 5 9.62 -11.35 10.05
N SER A 6 10.49 -11.01 11.02
CA SER A 6 10.97 -9.63 11.23
C SER A 6 11.69 -9.02 10.01
N ARG A 7 12.42 -9.83 9.22
CA ARG A 7 13.09 -9.34 7.99
C ARG A 7 12.13 -9.04 6.84
N CYS A 8 10.93 -9.61 6.89
CA CYS A 8 9.97 -9.56 5.81
C CYS A 8 9.08 -8.30 5.90
N ASP A 9 8.87 -7.77 7.11
CA ASP A 9 8.16 -6.50 7.35
C ASP A 9 9.02 -5.31 6.92
N ASP A 10 10.33 -5.34 7.24
CA ASP A 10 11.31 -4.32 6.85
C ASP A 10 11.43 -4.16 5.33
N LEU A 11 11.22 -5.24 4.55
CA LEU A 11 11.33 -5.18 3.10
C LEU A 11 10.14 -4.49 2.47
N VAL A 12 8.92 -4.72 2.96
CA VAL A 12 7.74 -4.04 2.40
C VAL A 12 7.76 -2.56 2.72
N GLU A 13 8.09 -2.18 3.97
CA GLU A 13 8.22 -0.77 4.35
C GLU A 13 9.31 -0.03 3.57
N ARG A 14 10.33 -0.74 3.08
CA ARG A 14 11.37 -0.17 2.22
C ARG A 14 10.90 0.15 0.81
N PHE A 15 9.91 -0.58 0.30
CA PHE A 15 9.43 -0.39 -1.07
C PHE A 15 8.11 0.36 -1.14
N VAL A 16 7.23 0.23 -0.14
CA VAL A 16 6.01 1.02 -0.04
C VAL A 16 6.33 2.37 0.59
N ASP A 17 6.25 3.45 -0.20
CA ASP A 17 6.70 4.80 0.14
C ASP A 17 5.54 5.81 0.20
N THR A 18 4.50 5.44 0.94
CA THR A 18 3.29 6.27 1.13
C THR A 18 3.59 7.60 1.82
N LYS A 19 4.56 7.63 2.75
CA LYS A 19 4.92 8.85 3.51
C LYS A 19 5.50 9.94 2.62
N THR A 20 6.17 9.58 1.52
CA THR A 20 6.69 10.53 0.54
C THR A 20 5.62 10.84 -0.51
N LEU A 21 4.93 9.83 -1.02
CA LEU A 21 4.01 9.97 -2.16
C LEU A 21 2.69 10.66 -1.80
N LEU A 22 2.03 10.27 -0.70
CA LEU A 22 0.67 10.74 -0.39
C LEU A 22 0.59 12.26 -0.13
N PRO A 23 1.56 12.90 0.56
CA PRO A 23 1.54 14.35 0.77
C PRO A 23 1.58 15.19 -0.51
N GLU A 24 2.16 14.69 -1.60
CA GLU A 24 2.25 15.38 -2.88
C GLU A 24 0.94 15.35 -3.68
N LEU A 25 0.01 14.45 -3.32
CA LEU A 25 -1.23 14.26 -4.04
C LEU A 25 -2.30 15.28 -3.67
N LEU A 26 -3.17 15.58 -4.63
CA LEU A 26 -4.39 16.35 -4.40
C LEU A 26 -5.39 15.53 -3.55
N PRO A 27 -6.21 16.18 -2.69
CA PRO A 27 -7.22 15.48 -1.89
C PRO A 27 -8.19 14.61 -2.73
N SER A 28 -8.52 15.03 -3.94
CA SER A 28 -9.35 14.24 -4.86
C SER A 28 -8.67 12.93 -5.26
N LYS A 29 -7.38 12.97 -5.59
CA LYS A 29 -6.61 11.78 -5.95
C LYS A 29 -6.45 10.82 -4.77
N LEU A 30 -6.24 11.35 -3.55
CA LEU A 30 -6.21 10.52 -2.33
C LEU A 30 -7.54 9.78 -2.11
N ARG A 31 -8.68 10.45 -2.32
CA ARG A 31 -10.00 9.80 -2.23
C ARG A 31 -10.20 8.73 -3.29
N THR A 32 -9.74 8.98 -4.52
CA THR A 32 -9.77 7.96 -5.59
C THR A 32 -8.96 6.73 -5.20
N LEU A 33 -7.72 6.92 -4.71
CA LEU A 33 -6.87 5.81 -4.26
C LEU A 33 -7.51 5.02 -3.11
N LEU A 34 -8.16 5.70 -2.16
CA LEU A 34 -8.87 5.04 -1.07
C LEU A 34 -10.01 4.14 -1.57
N VAL A 35 -10.84 4.65 -2.49
CA VAL A 35 -11.97 3.89 -3.05
C VAL A 35 -11.49 2.69 -3.86
N GLU A 36 -10.50 2.89 -4.73
CA GLU A 36 -9.91 1.81 -5.53
C GLU A 36 -9.28 0.72 -4.65
N LEU A 37 -8.63 1.11 -3.54
CA LEU A 37 -8.06 0.17 -2.58
C LEU A 37 -9.16 -0.61 -1.83
N ASP A 38 -10.23 0.07 -1.39
CA ASP A 38 -11.38 -0.58 -0.75
C ASP A 38 -12.06 -1.58 -1.69
N MET A 39 -12.21 -1.25 -2.98
CA MET A 39 -12.75 -2.16 -4.00
C MET A 39 -11.89 -3.43 -4.17
N LEU A 40 -10.57 -3.32 -4.14
CA LEU A 40 -9.67 -4.48 -4.26
C LEU A 40 -9.70 -5.38 -3.01
N VAL A 41 -10.03 -4.82 -1.85
CA VAL A 41 -10.25 -5.62 -0.63
C VAL A 41 -11.57 -6.38 -0.71
N GLU A 42 -12.62 -5.75 -1.23
CA GLU A 42 -13.95 -6.37 -1.40
C GLU A 42 -13.95 -7.44 -2.51
N ASP A 43 -13.36 -7.14 -3.66
CA ASP A 43 -13.24 -8.04 -4.82
C ASP A 43 -11.79 -8.50 -4.97
N TRP A 44 -11.40 -9.42 -4.08
CA TRP A 44 -10.02 -9.86 -3.97
C TRP A 44 -9.54 -10.59 -5.23
N ASP A 45 -8.64 -9.94 -5.96
CA ASP A 45 -7.77 -10.56 -6.96
C ASP A 45 -6.31 -10.30 -6.60
N ARG A 46 -5.54 -11.38 -6.45
CA ARG A 46 -4.15 -11.32 -5.99
C ARG A 46 -3.25 -10.56 -6.95
N GLU A 47 -3.30 -10.86 -8.24
CA GLU A 47 -2.37 -10.26 -9.21
C GLU A 47 -2.71 -8.79 -9.42
N MET A 48 -3.99 -8.45 -9.51
CA MET A 48 -4.48 -7.08 -9.58
C MET A 48 -4.09 -6.28 -8.34
N SER A 49 -4.23 -6.86 -7.14
CA SER A 49 -3.85 -6.19 -5.89
C SER A 49 -2.34 -5.92 -5.83
N ILE A 50 -1.51 -6.90 -6.20
CA ILE A 50 -0.05 -6.74 -6.27
C ILE A 50 0.33 -5.63 -7.25
N MET A 51 -0.23 -5.66 -8.45
CA MET A 51 0.03 -4.67 -9.50
C MET A 51 -0.43 -3.28 -9.07
N TYR A 52 -1.61 -3.18 -8.43
CA TYR A 52 -2.15 -1.92 -7.94
C TYR A 52 -1.28 -1.32 -6.83
N VAL A 53 -0.88 -2.13 -5.85
CA VAL A 53 -0.01 -1.67 -4.75
C VAL A 53 1.35 -1.21 -5.29
N SER A 54 1.95 -2.04 -6.16
CA SER A 54 3.25 -1.74 -6.78
C SER A 54 3.20 -0.57 -7.78
N GLY A 55 2.02 -0.22 -8.29
CA GLY A 55 1.87 0.88 -9.24
C GLY A 55 1.66 2.23 -8.56
N ASN A 56 1.06 2.26 -7.38
CA ASN A 56 0.55 3.51 -6.78
C ASN A 56 1.26 3.94 -5.50
N TYR A 57 1.95 3.03 -4.80
CA TYR A 57 2.48 3.31 -3.46
C TYR A 57 3.98 3.07 -3.34
N THR A 58 4.73 3.08 -4.44
CA THR A 58 6.18 2.83 -4.45
C THR A 58 6.89 3.64 -5.52
N SER A 59 8.14 4.02 -5.25
CA SER A 59 9.07 4.57 -6.23
C SER A 59 9.81 3.50 -7.05
N SER A 60 9.65 2.21 -6.70
CA SER A 60 10.27 1.07 -7.38
C SER A 60 9.25 -0.06 -7.60
N SER A 61 8.39 0.12 -8.60
CA SER A 61 7.29 -0.80 -8.92
C SER A 61 7.76 -2.24 -9.14
N HIS A 62 8.83 -2.46 -9.90
CA HIS A 62 9.35 -3.79 -10.18
C HIS A 62 9.79 -4.55 -8.91
N LEU A 63 10.55 -3.89 -8.03
CA LEU A 63 11.03 -4.52 -6.79
C LEU A 63 9.89 -4.76 -5.81
N CYS A 64 8.94 -3.81 -5.72
CA CYS A 64 7.74 -3.97 -4.91
C CYS A 64 6.92 -5.19 -5.38
N THR A 65 6.70 -5.35 -6.69
CA THR A 65 6.00 -6.51 -7.26
C THR A 65 6.70 -7.82 -6.92
N MET A 66 8.04 -7.88 -7.05
CA MET A 66 8.79 -9.09 -6.69
C MET A 66 8.64 -9.46 -5.21
N VAL A 67 8.71 -8.47 -4.32
CA VAL A 67 8.54 -8.70 -2.88
C VAL A 67 7.12 -9.17 -2.57
N LEU A 68 6.10 -8.50 -3.10
CA LEU A 68 4.69 -8.84 -2.85
C LEU A 68 4.31 -10.22 -3.40
N ARG A 69 4.90 -10.65 -4.53
CA ARG A 69 4.69 -12.01 -5.06
C ARG A 69 5.18 -13.10 -4.10
N GLY A 70 6.17 -12.80 -3.27
CA GLY A 70 6.67 -13.69 -2.22
C GLY A 70 5.83 -13.72 -0.94
N LYS A 71 4.76 -12.91 -0.85
CA LYS A 71 3.90 -12.79 0.35
C LYS A 71 2.64 -13.63 0.25
N THR A 72 2.12 -14.07 1.39
CA THR A 72 0.78 -14.67 1.49
C THR A 72 -0.31 -13.63 1.21
N ASP A 73 -1.51 -14.08 0.86
CA ASP A 73 -2.66 -13.17 0.65
C ASP A 73 -2.95 -12.33 1.90
N ASP A 74 -2.85 -12.93 3.09
CA ASP A 74 -3.11 -12.25 4.35
C ASP A 74 -2.08 -11.15 4.63
N GLU A 75 -0.79 -11.40 4.39
CA GLU A 75 0.25 -10.36 4.46
C GLU A 75 -0.03 -9.21 3.46
N ILE A 76 -0.47 -9.52 2.23
CA ILE A 76 -0.81 -8.47 1.26
C ILE A 76 -2.00 -7.64 1.74
N ARG A 77 -3.03 -8.27 2.31
CA ARG A 77 -4.18 -7.56 2.87
C ARG A 77 -3.79 -6.69 4.06
N GLU A 78 -2.88 -7.13 4.93
CA GLU A 78 -2.34 -6.32 6.02
C GLU A 78 -1.61 -5.08 5.49
N ILE A 79 -0.81 -5.23 4.43
CA ILE A 79 -0.13 -4.12 3.75
C ILE A 79 -1.15 -3.13 3.19
N MET A 80 -2.18 -3.62 2.49
CA MET A 80 -3.26 -2.78 1.98
C MET A 80 -4.01 -2.06 3.11
N ALA A 81 -4.28 -2.73 4.24
CA ALA A 81 -4.93 -2.11 5.39
C ALA A 81 -4.08 -0.99 6.02
N LYS A 82 -2.76 -1.15 6.03
CA LYS A 82 -1.83 -0.11 6.46
C LYS A 82 -1.83 1.09 5.51
N ILE A 83 -1.71 0.85 4.20
CA ILE A 83 -1.77 1.90 3.16
C ILE A 83 -3.09 2.67 3.26
N ARG A 84 -4.21 1.96 3.43
CA ARG A 84 -5.54 2.54 3.65
C ARG A 84 -5.55 3.50 4.82
N SER A 85 -5.01 3.08 5.96
CA SER A 85 -4.93 3.88 7.19
C SER A 85 -4.11 5.16 6.97
N GLU A 86 -3.03 5.08 6.22
CA GLU A 86 -2.17 6.22 5.88
C GLU A 86 -2.86 7.19 4.91
N ILE A 87 -3.61 6.69 3.91
CA ILE A 87 -4.42 7.54 3.02
C ILE A 87 -5.50 8.29 3.82
N VAL A 88 -6.20 7.61 4.73
CA VAL A 88 -7.22 8.23 5.59
C VAL A 88 -6.58 9.32 6.46
N ALA A 89 -5.45 9.02 7.10
CA ALA A 89 -4.73 10.01 7.92
C ALA A 89 -4.32 11.24 7.11
N GLU A 90 -3.83 11.04 5.88
CA GLU A 90 -3.42 12.13 5.00
C GLU A 90 -4.59 12.99 4.50
N ILE A 91 -5.74 12.36 4.20
CA ILE A 91 -6.98 13.08 3.88
C ILE A 91 -7.41 13.98 5.04
N GLU A 92 -7.42 13.45 6.27
CA GLU A 92 -7.78 14.24 7.45
C GLU A 92 -6.78 15.37 7.72
N ARG A 93 -5.48 15.09 7.57
CA ARG A 93 -4.43 16.10 7.67
C ARG A 93 -4.67 17.26 6.70
N LYS A 94 -4.96 16.97 5.43
CA LYS A 94 -5.21 18.01 4.41
C LYS A 94 -6.53 18.76 4.59
N LYS A 95 -7.53 18.20 5.28
CA LYS A 95 -8.76 18.94 5.65
C LYS A 95 -8.53 19.96 6.76
N SER A 96 -7.51 19.73 7.60
CA SER A 96 -7.16 20.59 8.73
C SER A 96 -6.22 21.76 8.39
N LEU A 97 -5.73 21.80 7.14
CA LEU A 97 -4.91 22.87 6.56
C LEU A 97 -5.78 23.92 5.87
#